data_AF-A0A6M3Y3S8-F1
#
_entry.id   AF-A0A6M3Y3S8-F1
#
_cell.length_a   1.000
_cell.length_b   1.000
_cell.length_c   1.000
_cell.angle_alpha   90.00
_cell.angle_beta   90.00
_cell.angle_gamma   90.00
#
_symmetry.space_group_name_H-M   'P 1'
#
loop_
_entity.id
_entity.type
_entity.pdbx_description
1 polymer ?
#
loop_
_entity_poly.entity_id
_entity_poly.type
_entity_poly.pdbx_seq_one_letter_code
_entity_poly.pdbx_strand_id
1 'polypeptide(L)'
;MTEAELIVLLQTEVKGLTSYLETDDYTNAVADAERDTGWTMPVTTDFRIKWVKERAKRHLFFYLLSESAIKFQYKQIRLQHRFEHFQKMVDAMDKAFQDAIEEFAFEFAGVATSELFGHKVDSGFAYQGETGRDYTYDEDNLVMITPNESS
;
A
#
# COMPACT_ATOMS: atom_id res chain seq x y z
N MET A 1 2.81 6.82 18.49
CA MET A 1 3.26 5.44 18.28
C MET A 1 4.55 5.49 17.49
N THR A 2 5.59 4.90 18.05
CA THR A 2 6.90 4.72 17.41
C THR A 2 6.92 3.42 16.59
N GLU A 3 7.91 3.27 15.71
CA GLU A 3 8.13 2.05 14.95
C GLU A 3 8.31 0.82 15.87
N ALA A 4 9.15 0.93 16.91
CA ALA A 4 9.40 -0.16 17.84
C ALA A 4 8.12 -0.60 18.58
N GLU A 5 7.29 0.36 19.01
CA GLU A 5 5.99 0.06 19.64
C GLU A 5 5.04 -0.65 18.66
N LEU A 6 5.02 -0.22 17.39
CA LEU A 6 4.20 -0.86 16.37
C LEU A 6 4.65 -2.29 16.10
N ILE A 7 5.95 -2.55 15.97
CA ILE A 7 6.48 -3.91 15.75
C ILE A 7 6.07 -4.86 16.87
N VAL A 8 6.17 -4.44 18.13
CA VAL A 8 5.75 -5.24 19.29
C VAL A 8 4.23 -5.53 19.24
N LEU A 9 3.42 -4.54 18.85
CA LEU A 9 1.98 -4.73 18.66
C LEU A 9 1.69 -5.72 17.52
N LEU A 10 2.38 -5.62 16.39
CA LEU A 10 2.20 -6.51 15.25
C LEU A 10 2.55 -7.96 15.62
N GLN A 11 3.66 -8.19 16.33
CA GLN A 11 4.02 -9.52 16.83
C GLN A 11 2.94 -10.11 17.75
N THR A 12 2.33 -9.26 18.60
CA THR A 12 1.26 -9.67 19.51
C THR A 12 -0.05 -9.97 18.77
N GLU A 13 -0.38 -9.21 17.74
CA GLU A 13 -1.64 -9.35 16.99
C GLU A 13 -1.59 -10.49 15.95
N VAL A 14 -0.42 -10.73 15.33
CA VAL A 14 -0.20 -11.78 14.33
C VAL A 14 -0.01 -13.18 14.97
N LYS A 15 0.24 -13.24 16.29
CA LYS A 15 0.25 -14.45 17.13
C LYS A 15 0.97 -15.62 16.48
N GLY A 16 0.30 -16.76 16.28
CA GLY A 16 0.90 -18.00 15.80
C GLY A 16 1.48 -17.95 14.39
N LEU A 17 1.25 -16.87 13.65
CA LEU A 17 1.89 -16.64 12.36
C LEU A 17 3.31 -16.04 12.49
N THR A 18 3.68 -15.53 13.68
CA THR A 18 5.02 -14.98 13.95
C THR A 18 6.15 -15.98 13.72
N SER A 19 5.87 -17.29 13.83
CA SER A 19 6.88 -18.34 13.61
C SER A 19 7.33 -18.46 12.15
N TYR A 20 6.57 -17.87 11.24
CA TYR A 20 6.87 -17.85 9.80
C TYR A 20 7.50 -16.52 9.36
N LEU A 21 7.68 -15.57 10.30
CA LEU A 21 8.14 -14.22 10.03
C LEU A 21 9.43 -13.95 10.80
N GLU A 22 10.38 -13.31 10.13
CA GLU A 22 11.63 -12.85 10.71
C GLU A 22 11.50 -11.39 11.18
N THR A 23 12.43 -10.91 12.00
CA THR A 23 12.39 -9.52 12.48
C THR A 23 12.40 -8.51 11.33
N ASP A 24 13.16 -8.81 10.27
CA ASP A 24 13.25 -7.97 9.07
C ASP A 24 11.90 -7.84 8.34
N ASP A 25 11.04 -8.86 8.40
CA ASP A 25 9.70 -8.79 7.81
C ASP A 25 8.84 -7.71 8.47
N TYR A 26 8.97 -7.54 9.80
CA TYR A 26 8.24 -6.51 10.51
C TYR A 26 8.72 -5.11 10.18
N THR A 27 10.04 -4.90 10.09
CA THR A 27 10.61 -3.60 9.69
C THR A 27 10.25 -3.25 8.25
N ASN A 28 10.32 -4.22 7.34
CA ASN A 28 9.94 -4.02 5.94
C ASN A 28 8.44 -3.71 5.80
N ALA A 29 7.58 -4.43 6.54
CA ALA A 29 6.15 -4.18 6.52
C ALA A 29 5.77 -2.79 7.06
N VAL A 30 6.50 -2.27 8.05
CA VAL A 30 6.30 -0.90 8.53
C VAL A 30 6.75 0.11 7.48
N ALA A 31 7.93 -0.05 6.88
CA ALA A 31 8.39 0.82 5.80
C ALA A 31 7.44 0.81 4.59
N ASP A 32 6.89 -0.35 4.23
CA ASP A 32 5.89 -0.48 3.17
C ASP A 32 4.57 0.24 3.54
N ALA A 33 4.16 0.18 4.81
CA ALA A 33 3.00 0.89 5.30
C ALA A 33 3.18 2.42 5.29
N GLU A 34 4.38 2.91 5.61
CA GLU A 34 4.70 4.34 5.50
C GLU A 34 4.61 4.82 4.05
N ARG A 35 5.09 4.01 3.09
CA ARG A 35 4.96 4.31 1.65
C ARG A 35 3.52 4.31 1.16
N ASP A 36 2.70 3.35 1.60
CA ASP A 36 1.29 3.25 1.22
C ASP A 36 0.44 4.40 1.77
N THR A 37 0.77 4.87 2.98
CA THR A 37 -0.03 5.89 3.68
C THR A 37 0.52 7.30 3.50
N GLY A 38 1.78 7.44 3.08
CA GLY A 38 2.51 8.70 3.04
C GLY A 38 2.78 9.32 4.41
N TRP A 39 2.62 8.54 5.49
CA TRP A 39 2.93 8.99 6.85
C TRP A 39 4.18 8.31 7.36
N THR A 40 5.10 9.12 7.88
CA THR A 40 6.31 8.64 8.53
C THR A 40 6.12 8.52 10.04
N MET A 41 6.75 7.53 10.65
CA MET A 41 6.84 7.40 12.09
C MET A 41 7.63 8.57 12.71
N PRO A 42 7.27 9.00 13.94
CA PRO A 42 6.18 8.50 14.76
C PRO A 42 4.82 9.13 14.38
N VAL A 43 3.77 8.32 14.34
CA VAL A 43 2.38 8.80 14.12
C VAL A 43 1.66 9.03 15.45
N THR A 44 0.92 10.13 15.55
CA THR A 44 0.31 10.59 16.82
C THR A 44 -1.21 10.51 16.86
N THR A 45 -1.89 10.60 15.72
CA THR A 45 -3.36 10.56 15.68
C THR A 45 -3.88 9.14 15.62
N ASP A 46 -4.98 8.86 16.33
CA ASP A 46 -5.58 7.51 16.39
C ASP A 46 -5.95 6.96 15.01
N PHE A 47 -6.41 7.82 14.11
CA PHE A 47 -6.71 7.45 12.73
C PHE A 47 -5.46 6.94 11.99
N ARG A 48 -4.35 7.68 12.06
CA ARG A 48 -3.08 7.31 11.42
C ARG A 48 -2.49 6.05 12.05
N ILE A 49 -2.53 5.96 13.38
CA ILE A 49 -2.08 4.76 14.12
C ILE A 49 -2.86 3.53 13.65
N LYS A 50 -4.18 3.62 13.54
CA LYS A 50 -5.03 2.52 13.06
C LYS A 50 -4.63 2.10 11.65
N TRP A 51 -4.55 3.04 10.71
CA TRP A 51 -4.33 2.71 9.31
C TRP A 51 -2.91 2.27 8.99
N VAL A 52 -1.88 2.89 9.58
CA VAL A 52 -0.49 2.41 9.44
C VAL A 52 -0.37 0.99 9.98
N LYS A 53 -1.03 0.67 11.10
CA LYS A 53 -1.06 -0.69 11.65
C LYS A 53 -1.76 -1.69 10.72
N GLU A 54 -2.91 -1.33 10.17
CA GLU A 54 -3.63 -2.21 9.23
C GLU A 54 -2.86 -2.40 7.92
N ARG A 55 -2.20 -1.35 7.38
CA ARG A 55 -1.33 -1.47 6.20
C ARG A 55 -0.12 -2.35 6.47
N ALA A 56 0.52 -2.22 7.63
CA ALA A 56 1.65 -3.08 7.99
C ALA A 56 1.22 -4.56 8.09
N LYS A 57 0.06 -4.85 8.69
CA LYS A 57 -0.48 -6.23 8.71
C LYS A 57 -0.77 -6.77 7.33
N ARG A 58 -1.31 -5.94 6.43
CA ARG A 58 -1.60 -6.33 5.05
C ARG A 58 -0.32 -6.82 4.37
N HIS A 59 0.80 -6.12 4.55
CA HIS A 59 2.10 -6.54 4.01
C HIS A 59 2.61 -7.85 4.64
N LEU A 60 2.46 -8.01 5.96
CA LEU A 60 2.81 -9.28 6.62
C LEU A 60 1.98 -10.47 6.07
N PHE A 61 0.67 -10.30 5.85
CA PHE A 61 -0.15 -11.34 5.22
C PHE A 61 0.25 -11.59 3.77
N PHE A 62 0.70 -10.57 3.05
CA PHE A 62 1.21 -10.72 1.70
C PHE A 62 2.53 -11.51 1.65
N TYR A 63 3.41 -11.34 2.64
CA TYR A 63 4.63 -12.15 2.75
C TYR A 63 4.30 -13.62 3.01
N LEU A 64 3.35 -13.91 3.91
CA LEU A 64 2.86 -15.28 4.18
C LEU A 64 2.17 -15.91 2.97
N LEU A 65 1.43 -15.11 2.19
CA LEU A 65 0.84 -15.54 0.92
C LEU A 65 1.94 -15.94 -0.08
N SER A 66 2.97 -15.11 -0.21
CA SER A 66 4.09 -15.35 -1.13
C SER A 66 4.87 -16.61 -0.75
N GLU A 67 5.12 -16.82 0.54
CA GLU A 67 5.74 -18.04 1.06
C GLU A 67 4.88 -19.28 0.74
N SER A 68 3.56 -19.16 0.93
CA SER A 68 2.60 -20.24 0.63
C SER A 68 2.52 -20.55 -0.86
N ALA A 69 2.68 -19.55 -1.73
CA ALA A 69 2.67 -19.72 -3.19
C ALA A 69 3.87 -20.57 -3.67
N ILE A 70 5.05 -20.36 -3.09
CA ILE A 70 6.26 -21.15 -3.42
C ILE A 70 6.07 -22.63 -3.04
N LYS A 71 5.38 -22.89 -1.93
CA LYS A 71 5.09 -24.25 -1.44
C LYS A 71 3.92 -24.92 -2.17
N PHE A 72 3.26 -24.21 -3.09
CA PHE A 72 2.11 -24.71 -3.83
C PHE A 72 2.52 -25.81 -4.83
N GLN A 73 2.48 -27.06 -4.37
CA GLN A 73 2.62 -28.24 -5.22
C GLN A 73 1.25 -28.84 -5.56
N TYR A 74 1.10 -29.29 -6.81
CA TYR A 74 -0.11 -29.92 -7.34
C TYR A 74 -0.59 -31.05 -6.38
N LYS A 75 -1.83 -30.91 -5.86
CA LYS A 75 -2.60 -31.83 -4.97
C LYS A 75 -2.68 -31.52 -3.46
N GLN A 76 -2.16 -30.39 -2.94
CA GLN A 76 -2.37 -30.04 -1.52
C GLN A 76 -3.58 -29.12 -1.27
N ILE A 77 -4.78 -29.70 -1.13
CA ILE A 77 -6.05 -28.97 -0.87
C ILE A 77 -5.96 -28.03 0.34
N ARG A 78 -5.29 -28.46 1.42
CA ARG A 78 -5.14 -27.65 2.65
C ARG A 78 -4.25 -26.41 2.47
N LEU A 79 -3.34 -26.42 1.51
CA LEU A 79 -2.47 -25.28 1.22
C LEU A 79 -3.20 -24.28 0.33
N GLN A 80 -4.02 -24.78 -0.61
CA GLN A 80 -4.91 -23.95 -1.43
C GLN A 80 -5.87 -23.11 -0.59
N HIS A 81 -6.57 -23.71 0.39
CA HIS A 81 -7.47 -22.95 1.26
C HIS A 81 -6.75 -21.86 2.07
N ARG A 82 -5.50 -22.09 2.49
CA ARG A 82 -4.71 -21.08 3.21
C ARG A 82 -4.31 -19.94 2.29
N PHE A 83 -3.84 -20.26 1.09
CA PHE A 83 -3.52 -19.27 0.06
C PHE A 83 -4.75 -18.41 -0.28
N GLU A 84 -5.88 -19.04 -0.59
CA GLU A 84 -7.15 -18.34 -0.87
C GLU A 84 -7.63 -17.49 0.31
N HIS A 85 -7.39 -17.94 1.55
CA HIS A 85 -7.76 -17.18 2.74
C HIS A 85 -6.89 -15.93 2.92
N PHE A 86 -5.57 -16.05 2.79
CA PHE A 86 -4.66 -14.89 2.84
C PHE A 86 -4.97 -13.89 1.74
N GLN A 87 -5.24 -14.37 0.52
CA GLN A 87 -5.62 -13.50 -0.59
C GLN A 87 -6.89 -12.72 -0.28
N LYS A 88 -7.95 -13.39 0.18
CA LYS A 88 -9.21 -12.73 0.57
C LYS A 88 -9.03 -11.70 1.69
N MET A 89 -8.14 -11.97 2.66
CA MET A 89 -7.85 -11.00 3.72
C MET A 89 -7.14 -9.76 3.16
N VAL A 90 -6.12 -9.95 2.32
CA VAL A 90 -5.41 -8.85 1.66
C VAL A 90 -6.36 -7.99 0.82
N ASP A 91 -7.20 -8.63 -0.01
CA ASP A 91 -8.19 -7.93 -0.85
C ASP A 91 -9.19 -7.13 0.00
N ALA A 92 -9.66 -7.70 1.11
CA ALA A 92 -10.58 -7.02 2.01
C ALA A 92 -9.94 -5.82 2.72
N MET A 93 -8.66 -5.92 3.08
CA MET A 93 -7.89 -4.83 3.70
C MET A 93 -7.59 -3.71 2.70
N ASP A 94 -7.25 -4.06 1.47
CA ASP A 94 -7.03 -3.09 0.39
C ASP A 94 -8.33 -2.33 0.08
N LYS A 95 -9.46 -3.04 0.00
CA LYS A 95 -10.78 -2.40 -0.16
C LYS A 95 -11.12 -1.47 1.01
N ALA A 96 -10.97 -1.93 2.24
CA ALA A 96 -11.27 -1.11 3.42
C ALA A 96 -10.42 0.17 3.47
N PHE A 97 -9.17 0.11 2.98
CA PHE A 97 -8.31 1.28 2.90
C PHE A 97 -8.78 2.26 1.81
N GLN A 98 -9.18 1.76 0.64
CA GLN A 98 -9.77 2.60 -0.42
C GLN A 98 -11.04 3.30 0.08
N ASP A 99 -11.95 2.55 0.70
CA ASP A 99 -13.17 3.11 1.29
C ASP A 99 -12.84 4.21 2.32
N ALA A 100 -11.78 4.03 3.11
CA ALA A 100 -11.36 5.02 4.10
C ALA A 100 -10.71 6.28 3.51
N ILE A 101 -9.99 6.16 2.39
CA ILE A 101 -9.47 7.32 1.66
C ILE A 101 -10.63 8.15 1.12
N GLU A 102 -11.66 7.50 0.56
CA GLU A 102 -12.85 8.18 0.03
C GLU A 102 -13.69 8.83 1.13
N GLU A 103 -13.95 8.11 2.24
CA GLU A 103 -14.81 8.57 3.33
C GLU A 103 -14.14 9.64 4.21
N PHE A 104 -12.82 9.52 4.44
CA PHE A 104 -12.07 10.39 5.34
C PHE A 104 -10.97 11.18 4.61
N ALA A 105 -11.25 11.68 3.40
CA ALA A 105 -10.29 12.41 2.57
C ALA A 105 -9.57 13.56 3.30
N PHE A 106 -10.20 14.21 4.28
CA PHE A 106 -9.59 15.28 5.07
C PHE A 106 -8.43 14.80 5.95
N GLU A 107 -8.47 13.57 6.48
CA GLU A 107 -7.40 13.01 7.32
C GLU A 107 -6.11 12.73 6.51
N PHE A 108 -6.27 12.58 5.19
CA PHE A 108 -5.18 12.42 4.23
C PHE A 108 -4.72 13.74 3.60
N ALA A 109 -5.25 14.89 4.06
CA ALA A 109 -4.81 16.20 3.58
C ALA A 109 -3.30 16.40 3.83
N GLY A 110 -2.55 16.68 2.76
CA GLY A 110 -1.10 16.88 2.79
C GLY A 110 -0.27 15.64 2.43
N VAL A 111 -0.92 14.48 2.23
CA VAL A 111 -0.27 13.33 1.59
C VAL A 111 -0.28 13.53 0.07
N ALA A 112 0.82 13.21 -0.61
CA ALA A 112 0.87 13.38 -2.06
C ALA A 112 -0.13 12.42 -2.72
N THR A 113 -0.91 12.92 -3.70
CA THR A 113 -1.88 12.08 -4.43
C THR A 113 -1.21 10.90 -5.13
N SER A 114 0.06 11.03 -5.51
CA SER A 114 0.89 9.94 -6.04
C SER A 114 1.15 8.82 -5.04
N GLU A 115 1.16 9.12 -3.74
CA GLU A 115 1.37 8.12 -2.68
C GLU A 115 0.06 7.38 -2.37
N LEU A 116 -1.09 8.05 -2.47
CA LEU A 116 -2.42 7.45 -2.19
C LEU A 116 -3.01 6.67 -3.37
N PHE A 117 -2.83 7.17 -4.59
CA PHE A 117 -3.47 6.62 -5.79
C PHE A 117 -2.46 6.02 -6.79
N GLY A 118 -1.17 6.05 -6.45
CA GLY A 118 -0.09 5.63 -7.34
C GLY A 118 0.17 6.64 -8.47
N HIS A 119 1.19 6.34 -9.29
CA HIS A 119 1.44 7.10 -10.51
C HIS A 119 0.44 6.68 -11.59
N LYS A 120 -0.51 7.56 -11.91
CA LYS A 120 -1.23 7.45 -13.19
C LYS A 120 -0.24 7.81 -14.31
N VAL A 121 0.31 6.80 -14.96
CA VAL A 121 1.01 6.97 -16.24
C VAL A 121 -0.08 7.14 -17.29
N ASP A 122 -0.54 8.38 -17.47
CA ASP A 122 -1.36 8.68 -18.64
C ASP A 122 -0.49 8.57 -19.88
N SER A 123 -1.09 8.15 -20.99
CA SER A 123 -0.40 7.89 -22.26
C SER A 123 0.17 9.13 -22.94
N GLY A 124 0.18 10.28 -22.24
CA GLY A 124 0.58 11.58 -22.76
C GLY A 124 -0.44 12.20 -23.71
N PHE A 125 -1.42 11.43 -24.19
CA PHE A 125 -2.38 11.92 -25.17
C PHE A 125 -3.52 12.70 -24.52
N ALA A 126 -3.63 13.98 -24.87
CA ALA A 126 -4.71 14.84 -24.41
C ALA A 126 -5.61 15.20 -25.60
N TYR A 127 -6.88 14.79 -25.52
CA TYR A 127 -7.88 15.05 -26.54
C TYR A 127 -8.97 15.98 -26.02
N GLN A 128 -9.48 16.85 -26.89
CA GLN A 128 -10.52 17.81 -26.52
C GLN A 128 -11.86 17.07 -26.51
N GLY A 129 -12.51 17.03 -25.34
CA GLY A 129 -13.66 16.16 -25.09
C GLY A 129 -14.84 16.32 -26.06
N GLU A 130 -14.99 17.50 -26.69
CA GLU A 130 -16.08 17.78 -27.64
C GLU A 130 -15.71 17.60 -29.11
N THR A 131 -14.43 17.78 -29.48
CA THR A 131 -14.00 17.81 -30.90
C THR A 131 -13.07 16.67 -31.27
N GLY A 132 -12.55 15.93 -30.29
CA GLY A 132 -11.50 14.91 -30.50
C GLY A 132 -10.17 15.50 -30.98
N ARG A 133 -10.01 16.83 -30.92
CA ARG A 133 -8.78 17.51 -31.33
C ARG A 133 -7.66 17.15 -30.38
N ASP A 134 -6.56 16.64 -30.94
CA ASP A 134 -5.32 16.35 -30.23
C ASP A 134 -4.61 17.67 -29.85
N TYR A 135 -4.36 17.87 -28.56
CA TYR A 135 -3.54 18.95 -27.99
C TYR A 135 -2.43 18.40 -27.09
N THR A 136 -1.98 17.17 -27.36
CA THR A 136 -0.87 16.49 -26.68
C THR A 136 0.41 17.32 -26.65
N TYR A 137 0.62 18.20 -27.64
CA TYR A 137 1.83 19.01 -27.80
C TYR A 137 1.62 20.51 -27.56
N ASP A 138 0.49 20.93 -26.97
CA ASP A 138 0.34 22.34 -26.55
C ASP A 138 1.30 22.64 -25.40
N GLU A 139 1.79 23.89 -25.35
CA GLU A 139 2.81 24.34 -24.38
C GLU A 139 2.37 24.09 -22.92
N ASP A 140 1.07 24.08 -22.65
CA ASP A 140 0.46 23.82 -21.34
C ASP A 140 0.46 22.33 -20.92
N ASN A 141 0.74 21.40 -21.84
CA ASN A 141 0.67 19.95 -21.64
C ASN A 141 2.03 19.23 -21.72
N LEU A 142 3.12 19.99 -21.85
CA LEU A 142 4.47 19.44 -21.74
C LEU A 142 4.67 18.91 -20.33
N VAL A 143 4.54 17.59 -20.18
CA VAL A 143 4.98 16.87 -18.98
C VAL A 143 6.46 17.22 -18.78
N MET A 144 6.78 18.01 -17.76
CA MET A 144 8.16 18.29 -17.37
C MET A 144 8.79 17.00 -16.84
N ILE A 145 9.27 16.15 -17.74
CA ILE A 145 10.23 15.09 -17.44
C ILE A 145 11.62 15.71 -17.62
N THR A 146 11.96 16.68 -16.78
CA THR A 146 13.36 17.04 -16.58
C THR A 146 13.67 16.76 -15.10
N PRO A 147 14.76 16.04 -14.79
CA PRO A 147 15.27 16.03 -13.43
C PRO A 147 15.60 17.47 -13.10
N ASN A 148 15.06 17.99 -11.99
CA ASN A 148 15.47 19.30 -11.50
C ASN A 148 16.88 19.16 -10.92
N GLU A 149 17.89 19.14 -11.79
CA GLU A 149 19.28 19.32 -11.40
C GLU A 149 19.49 20.79 -11.05
N SER A 150 19.43 21.06 -9.75
CA SER A 150 20.06 22.15 -9.00
C SER A 150 19.56 23.60 -9.13
N SER A 151 19.14 24.16 -7.99
CA SER A 151 19.80 25.32 -7.33
C SER A 151 19.46 25.33 -5.84
#